data_AF-A0A531KCD1-F1
#
_entry.id   AF-A0A531KCD1-F1
#
_cell.length_a   1.000
_cell.length_b   1.000
_cell.length_c   1.000
_cell.angle_alpha   90.00
_cell.angle_beta   90.00
_cell.angle_gamma   90.00
#
_symmetry.space_group_name_H-M   'P 1'
#
loop_
_entity.id
_entity.type
_entity.pdbx_description
1 polymer ?
#
loop_
_entity_poly.entity_id
_entity_poly.type
_entity_poly.pdbx_seq_one_letter_code
_entity_poly.pdbx_strand_id
1 'polypeptide(L)'
;SWDIMAGSVKPAENVLLYDDNGGHQGMGAAELIANSGAKLELVSPERFFAPEMGGMNHVPYMRAFQEKGVTITINTRLRSVRREGNQLVAELGSDFADGWRGERWVDQVVVEHGTLPLDDLYLALKPLSKNGGAVDYERLVNG
;
A
#
# COMPACT_ATOMS: atom_id res chain seq x y z
N SER A 1 -5.58 -0.38 -2.37
CA SER A 1 -5.46 1.09 -2.33
C SER A 1 -6.21 1.77 -3.48
N TRP A 2 -5.99 1.33 -4.73
CA TRP A 2 -6.61 1.90 -5.93
C TRP A 2 -8.13 1.95 -5.89
N ASP A 3 -8.79 0.89 -5.39
CA ASP A 3 -10.26 0.89 -5.26
C ASP A 3 -10.79 1.99 -4.33
N ILE A 4 -10.04 2.29 -3.26
CA ILE A 4 -10.37 3.39 -2.35
C ILE A 4 -10.15 4.74 -3.06
N MET A 5 -9.01 4.91 -3.72
CA MET A 5 -8.66 6.16 -4.42
C MET A 5 -9.59 6.44 -5.61
N ALA A 6 -10.02 5.41 -6.32
CA ALA A 6 -10.99 5.50 -7.42
C ALA A 6 -12.44 5.65 -6.94
N GLY A 7 -12.70 5.43 -5.64
CA GLY A 7 -14.03 5.48 -5.05
C GLY A 7 -14.94 4.30 -5.40
N SER A 8 -14.39 3.22 -5.98
CA SER A 8 -15.15 1.99 -6.24
C SER A 8 -15.49 1.24 -4.96
N VAL A 9 -14.68 1.42 -3.91
CA VAL A 9 -14.91 0.88 -2.57
C VAL A 9 -14.85 2.02 -1.55
N LYS A 10 -15.83 2.07 -0.64
CA LYS A 10 -15.84 3.06 0.45
C LYS A 10 -15.01 2.56 1.65
N PRO A 11 -14.33 3.45 2.38
CA PRO A 11 -13.73 3.08 3.66
C PRO A 11 -14.77 2.57 4.65
N ALA A 12 -14.42 1.51 5.39
CA ALA A 12 -15.22 1.03 6.52
C ALA A 12 -14.95 1.87 7.79
N GLU A 13 -15.60 1.54 8.92
CA GLU A 13 -15.44 2.29 10.17
C GLU A 13 -14.06 2.09 10.81
N ASN A 14 -13.55 0.86 10.85
CA ASN A 14 -12.21 0.53 11.38
C ASN A 14 -11.35 -0.12 10.28
N VAL A 15 -10.28 0.57 9.87
CA VAL A 15 -9.48 0.22 8.71
C VAL A 15 -8.01 0.05 9.08
N LEU A 16 -7.41 -1.05 8.64
CA LEU A 16 -5.97 -1.23 8.60
C LEU A 16 -5.48 -1.06 7.16
N LEU A 17 -4.65 -0.06 6.92
CA LEU A 17 -3.95 0.11 5.66
C LEU A 17 -2.53 -0.43 5.83
N TYR A 18 -2.19 -1.47 5.07
CA TYR A 18 -0.82 -1.98 4.97
C TYR A 18 -0.14 -1.41 3.74
N ASP A 19 0.92 -0.62 3.94
CA ASP A 19 1.71 0.02 2.87
C ASP A 19 3.14 -0.52 2.86
N ASP A 20 3.44 -1.30 1.82
CA ASP A 20 4.77 -1.86 1.49
C ASP A 20 5.39 -1.16 0.27
N ASN A 21 4.89 0.03 -0.09
CA ASN A 21 5.41 0.86 -1.17
C ASN A 21 6.04 2.15 -0.62
N GLY A 22 5.40 2.79 0.36
CA GLY A 22 5.92 4.01 1.01
C GLY A 22 5.78 5.29 0.18
N GLY A 23 5.12 5.20 -0.97
CA GLY A 23 4.90 6.28 -1.94
C GLY A 23 3.55 7.00 -1.81
N HIS A 24 3.29 7.91 -2.76
CA HIS A 24 2.08 8.74 -2.77
C HIS A 24 0.77 7.95 -2.82
N GLN A 25 0.79 6.74 -3.40
CA GLN A 25 -0.40 5.90 -3.51
C GLN A 25 -0.88 5.44 -2.13
N GLY A 26 0.02 4.96 -1.27
CA GLY A 26 -0.29 4.57 0.10
C GLY A 26 -0.71 5.77 0.94
N MET A 27 0.05 6.85 0.87
CA MET A 27 -0.21 8.08 1.62
C MET A 27 -1.54 8.76 1.25
N GLY A 28 -1.85 8.84 -0.05
CA GLY A 28 -3.11 9.39 -0.54
C GLY A 28 -4.31 8.52 -0.16
N ALA A 29 -4.18 7.19 -0.23
CA ALA A 29 -5.22 6.29 0.26
C ALA A 29 -5.45 6.46 1.76
N ALA A 30 -4.37 6.57 2.56
CA ALA A 30 -4.45 6.81 4.00
C ALA A 30 -5.18 8.12 4.32
N GLU A 31 -4.84 9.20 3.60
CA GLU A 31 -5.48 10.51 3.78
C GLU A 31 -6.97 10.46 3.46
N LEU A 32 -7.36 9.81 2.35
CA LEU A 32 -8.76 9.66 1.97
C LEU A 32 -9.54 8.87 3.03
N ILE A 33 -8.99 7.74 3.50
CA ILE A 33 -9.61 6.93 4.56
C ILE A 33 -9.75 7.72 5.86
N ALA A 34 -8.70 8.42 6.29
CA ALA A 34 -8.76 9.23 7.50
C ALA A 34 -9.80 10.36 7.39
N ASN A 35 -9.88 11.01 6.22
CA ASN A 35 -10.83 12.09 5.96
C ASN A 35 -12.29 11.62 5.85
N SER A 36 -12.55 10.34 5.59
CA SER A 36 -13.91 9.79 5.66
C SER A 36 -14.42 9.63 7.10
N GLY A 37 -13.57 9.83 8.11
CA GLY A 37 -13.89 9.64 9.52
C GLY A 37 -13.64 8.22 10.02
N ALA A 38 -13.01 7.36 9.22
CA ALA A 38 -12.64 6.01 9.64
C ALA A 38 -11.53 6.04 10.71
N LYS A 39 -11.57 5.10 11.64
CA LYS A 39 -10.46 4.81 12.54
C LYS A 39 -9.39 4.07 11.72
N LEU A 40 -8.27 4.74 11.48
CA LEU A 40 -7.20 4.23 10.62
C LEU A 40 -5.93 3.87 11.42
N GLU A 41 -5.42 2.66 11.20
CA GLU A 41 -4.04 2.30 11.46
C GLU A 41 -3.30 2.09 10.14
N LEU A 42 -2.25 2.87 9.90
CA LEU A 42 -1.33 2.72 8.79
C LEU A 42 -0.12 1.89 9.25
N VAL A 43 -0.01 0.69 8.73
CA VAL A 43 1.05 -0.28 9.04
C VAL A 43 2.01 -0.35 7.87
N SER A 44 3.31 -0.32 8.16
CA SER A 44 4.36 -0.48 7.15
C SER A 44 5.48 -1.39 7.67
N PRO A 45 6.03 -2.27 6.82
CA PRO A 45 7.22 -3.04 7.19
C PRO A 45 8.48 -2.17 7.18
N GLU A 46 8.41 -0.98 6.61
CA GLU A 46 9.54 -0.08 6.45
C GLU A 46 10.12 0.40 7.78
N ARG A 47 11.44 0.64 7.76
CA ARG A 47 12.16 1.21 8.91
C ARG A 47 11.81 2.66 9.19
N PHE A 48 11.39 3.38 8.15
CA PHE A 48 10.98 4.77 8.20
C PHE A 48 9.55 4.88 7.72
N PHE A 49 8.84 5.85 8.30
CA PHE A 49 7.54 6.20 7.79
C PHE A 49 7.67 6.92 6.45
N ALA A 50 6.91 6.47 5.45
CA ALA A 50 6.77 7.10 4.14
C ALA A 50 8.12 7.49 3.48
N PRO A 51 9.02 6.51 3.25
CA PRO A 51 10.41 6.76 2.83
C PRO A 51 10.55 7.52 1.51
N GLU A 52 9.57 7.44 0.62
CA GLU A 52 9.58 8.11 -0.68
C GLU A 52 8.99 9.54 -0.62
N MET A 53 8.55 10.01 0.55
CA MET A 53 7.95 11.34 0.71
C MET A 53 8.99 12.43 0.92
N GLY A 54 9.09 13.34 -0.05
CA GLY A 54 9.82 14.59 0.13
C GLY A 54 9.22 15.46 1.23
N GLY A 55 10.06 16.25 1.92
CA GLY A 55 9.64 17.02 3.11
C GLY A 55 8.44 17.95 2.90
N MET A 56 8.31 18.58 1.73
CA MET A 56 7.14 19.43 1.42
C MET A 56 5.83 18.64 1.29
N ASN A 57 5.89 17.41 0.79
CA ASN A 57 4.72 16.54 0.63
C ASN A 57 4.37 15.82 1.93
N HIS A 58 5.35 15.56 2.79
CA HIS A 58 5.14 14.90 4.08
C HIS A 58 4.30 15.75 5.05
N VAL A 59 4.51 17.08 5.07
CA VAL A 59 3.82 18.01 5.98
C VAL A 59 2.29 17.94 5.87
N PRO A 60 1.66 18.06 4.68
CA PRO A 60 0.20 18.01 4.58
C PRO A 60 -0.36 16.65 5.02
N TYR A 61 0.27 15.52 4.66
CA TYR A 61 -0.18 14.20 5.10
C TYR A 61 -0.14 14.06 6.62
N MET A 62 0.98 14.46 7.25
CA MET A 62 1.08 14.35 8.70
C MET A 62 0.11 15.26 9.44
N ARG A 63 -0.20 16.44 8.89
CA ARG A 63 -1.26 17.30 9.44
C ARG A 63 -2.60 16.55 9.42
N ALA A 64 -2.98 16.01 8.27
CA ALA A 64 -4.23 15.24 8.14
C ALA A 64 -4.24 14.05 9.12
N PHE A 65 -3.15 13.29 9.20
CA PHE A 65 -3.06 12.12 10.08
C PHE A 65 -3.17 12.48 11.55
N GLN A 66 -2.52 13.56 11.99
CA GLN A 66 -2.59 14.01 13.39
C GLN A 66 -3.98 14.57 13.73
N GLU A 67 -4.59 15.36 12.85
CA GLU A 67 -5.93 15.90 13.04
C GLU A 67 -7.02 14.82 13.08
N LYS A 68 -6.79 13.68 12.38
CA LYS A 68 -7.71 12.54 12.35
C LYS A 68 -7.35 11.41 13.31
N GLY A 69 -6.24 11.52 14.06
CA GLY A 69 -5.82 10.51 15.02
C GLY A 69 -5.38 9.19 14.40
N VAL A 70 -4.77 9.22 13.21
CA VAL A 70 -4.22 8.03 12.53
C VAL A 70 -3.10 7.42 13.36
N THR A 71 -3.16 6.11 13.60
CA THR A 71 -2.07 5.36 14.23
C THR A 71 -1.08 4.92 13.17
N ILE A 72 0.21 5.20 13.37
CA ILE A 72 1.28 4.78 12.45
C ILE A 72 2.12 3.72 13.14
N THR A 73 2.21 2.55 12.50
CA THR A 73 2.97 1.39 12.99
C THR A 73 4.00 0.98 11.94
N ILE A 74 5.28 1.22 12.24
CA ILE A 74 6.41 0.86 11.35
C ILE A 74 7.09 -0.44 11.80
N ASN A 75 8.06 -0.93 11.03
CA ASN A 75 8.80 -2.17 11.32
C ASN A 75 7.89 -3.39 11.55
N THR A 76 6.72 -3.40 10.91
CA THR A 76 5.67 -4.38 11.17
C THR A 76 5.07 -4.89 9.86
N ARG A 77 5.06 -6.21 9.68
CA ARG A 77 4.55 -6.86 8.47
C ARG A 77 3.15 -7.43 8.72
N LEU A 78 2.25 -7.24 7.77
CA LEU A 78 1.00 -7.99 7.70
C LEU A 78 1.30 -9.42 7.22
N ARG A 79 1.14 -10.42 8.09
CA ARG A 79 1.45 -11.82 7.81
C ARG A 79 0.27 -12.56 7.20
N SER A 80 -0.92 -12.35 7.74
CA SER A 80 -2.14 -12.98 7.24
C SER A 80 -3.38 -12.15 7.58
N VAL A 81 -4.46 -12.39 6.85
CA VAL A 81 -5.78 -11.85 7.14
C VAL A 81 -6.76 -13.00 7.11
N ARG A 82 -7.54 -13.16 8.19
CA ARG A 82 -8.61 -14.15 8.28
C ARG A 82 -9.92 -13.47 8.64
N ARG A 83 -11.04 -14.10 8.28
CA ARG A 83 -12.37 -13.62 8.65
C ARG A 83 -12.83 -14.31 9.93
N GLU A 84 -13.27 -13.54 10.92
CA GLU A 84 -13.89 -14.03 12.13
C GLU A 84 -15.23 -13.30 12.36
N GLY A 85 -16.33 -14.05 12.15
CA GLY A 85 -17.67 -13.47 12.13
C GLY A 85 -17.79 -12.36 11.09
N ASN A 86 -18.17 -11.17 11.54
CA ASN A 86 -18.35 -9.99 10.68
C ASN A 86 -17.07 -9.16 10.52
N GLN A 87 -15.98 -9.52 11.18
CA GLN A 87 -14.73 -8.75 11.16
C GLN A 87 -13.60 -9.54 10.49
N LEU A 88 -12.51 -8.82 10.21
CA LEU A 88 -11.25 -9.36 9.77
C LEU A 88 -10.26 -9.29 10.94
N VAL A 89 -9.49 -10.37 11.11
CA VAL A 89 -8.33 -10.41 12.00
C VAL A 89 -7.08 -10.38 11.15
N ALA A 90 -6.34 -9.28 11.25
CA ALA A 90 -5.04 -9.08 10.64
C ALA A 90 -3.96 -9.52 11.63
N GLU A 91 -3.18 -10.54 11.26
CA GLU A 91 -2.00 -10.96 12.03
C GLU A 91 -0.79 -10.13 11.60
N LEU A 92 -0.21 -9.41 12.54
CA LEU A 92 1.00 -8.63 12.40
C LEU A 92 2.20 -9.43 12.93
N GLY A 93 3.33 -9.32 12.24
CA GLY A 93 4.59 -9.92 12.64
C GLY A 93 5.76 -8.99 12.45
N SER A 94 6.93 -9.41 12.92
CA SER A 94 8.19 -8.69 12.77
C SER A 94 9.10 -9.45 11.80
N ASP A 95 9.89 -8.73 11.02
CA ASP A 95 11.02 -9.29 10.27
C ASP A 95 12.31 -9.34 11.13
N PHE A 96 12.24 -8.84 12.37
CA PHE A 96 13.37 -8.75 13.31
C PHE A 96 13.26 -9.72 14.49
N ALA A 97 12.05 -10.22 14.79
CA ALA A 97 11.79 -11.07 15.94
C ALA A 97 10.74 -12.14 15.60
N ASP A 98 11.20 -13.37 15.34
CA ASP A 98 10.37 -14.49 14.85
C ASP A 98 9.16 -14.82 15.72
N GLY A 99 9.25 -14.60 17.04
CA GLY A 99 8.18 -14.86 17.99
C GLY A 99 7.22 -13.69 18.23
N TRP A 100 7.52 -12.48 17.74
CA TRP A 100 6.66 -11.33 17.97
C TRP A 100 5.43 -11.37 17.07
N ARG A 101 4.24 -11.30 17.67
CA ARG A 101 2.97 -11.27 16.97
C ARG A 101 2.05 -10.25 17.59
N GLY A 102 1.23 -9.62 16.76
CA GLY A 102 0.12 -8.78 17.19
C GLY A 102 -1.10 -9.09 16.35
N GLU A 103 -2.30 -8.91 16.89
CA GLU A 103 -3.54 -9.00 16.13
C GLU A 103 -4.23 -7.63 16.08
N ARG A 104 -4.92 -7.39 14.97
CA ARG A 104 -5.86 -6.28 14.80
C ARG A 104 -7.18 -6.79 14.29
N TRP A 105 -8.24 -6.42 14.99
CA TRP A 105 -9.61 -6.67 14.58
C TRP A 105 -10.11 -5.43 13.87
N VAL A 106 -10.44 -5.56 12.60
CA VAL A 106 -10.83 -4.46 11.70
C VAL A 106 -11.96 -4.87 10.79
N ASP A 107 -12.68 -3.88 10.25
CA ASP A 107 -13.77 -4.11 9.33
C ASP A 107 -13.27 -4.19 7.88
N GLN A 108 -12.09 -3.60 7.62
CA GLN A 108 -11.45 -3.58 6.31
C GLN A 108 -9.93 -3.60 6.43
N VAL A 109 -9.28 -4.40 5.57
CA VAL A 109 -7.85 -4.32 5.32
C VAL A 109 -7.66 -3.79 3.90
N VAL A 110 -6.90 -2.70 3.78
CA VAL A 110 -6.49 -2.13 2.49
C VAL A 110 -5.00 -2.41 2.33
N VAL A 111 -4.59 -2.92 1.18
CA VAL A 111 -3.18 -3.17 0.88
C VAL A 111 -2.73 -2.21 -0.21
N GLU A 112 -1.56 -1.62 0.00
CA GLU A 112 -0.74 -0.96 -1.01
C GLU A 112 0.60 -1.70 -1.09
N HIS A 113 0.92 -2.26 -2.27
CA HIS A 113 2.12 -3.06 -2.50
C HIS A 113 2.74 -2.70 -3.86
N GLY A 114 2.69 -1.41 -4.20
CA GLY A 114 3.14 -0.90 -5.49
C GLY A 114 2.32 -1.41 -6.67
N THR A 115 2.86 -1.21 -7.86
CA THR A 115 2.22 -1.63 -9.12
C THR A 115 2.97 -2.81 -9.71
N LEU A 116 2.28 -3.92 -9.90
CA LEU A 116 2.79 -5.00 -10.75
C LEU A 116 2.58 -4.62 -12.23
N PRO A 117 3.56 -4.88 -13.10
CA PRO A 117 3.39 -4.61 -14.52
C PRO A 117 2.26 -5.47 -15.09
N LEU A 118 1.40 -4.86 -15.90
CA LEU A 118 0.37 -5.56 -16.67
C LEU A 118 1.01 -6.08 -17.97
N ASP A 119 1.80 -7.14 -17.83
CA ASP A 119 2.72 -7.64 -18.86
C ASP A 119 2.13 -8.77 -19.71
N ASP A 120 0.96 -9.30 -19.37
CA ASP A 120 0.29 -10.40 -20.08
C ASP A 120 0.24 -10.18 -21.60
N LEU A 121 -0.17 -8.99 -22.04
CA LEU A 121 -0.24 -8.66 -23.47
C LEU A 121 1.15 -8.61 -24.11
N TYR A 122 2.13 -8.02 -23.42
CA TYR A 122 3.50 -7.98 -23.88
C TYR A 122 4.06 -9.41 -24.03
N LEU A 123 3.87 -10.26 -23.02
CA LEU A 123 4.32 -11.65 -23.01
C LEU A 123 3.63 -12.49 -24.08
N ALA A 124 2.33 -12.28 -24.31
CA ALA A 124 1.57 -12.96 -25.36
C ALA A 124 2.06 -12.58 -26.78
N LEU A 125 2.46 -11.32 -26.99
CA LEU A 125 2.93 -10.84 -28.29
C LEU A 125 4.42 -11.07 -28.53
N LYS A 126 5.24 -11.17 -27.48
CA LYS A 126 6.69 -11.36 -27.55
C LYS A 126 7.15 -12.49 -28.49
N PRO A 127 6.60 -13.72 -28.45
CA PRO A 127 7.02 -14.79 -29.37
C PRO A 127 6.61 -14.55 -30.83
N LEU A 128 5.66 -13.64 -31.09
CA LEU A 128 5.21 -13.26 -32.43
C LEU A 128 6.07 -12.13 -33.02
N SER A 129 6.92 -11.48 -32.21
CA SER A 129 7.81 -10.42 -32.68
C SER A 129 9.06 -10.99 -33.36
N LYS A 130 9.48 -10.36 -34.46
CA LYS A 130 10.74 -10.69 -35.15
C LYS A 130 11.98 -10.52 -34.27
N ASN A 131 11.94 -9.62 -33.29
CA ASN A 131 13.08 -9.34 -32.41
C ASN A 131 12.92 -9.92 -31.00
N GLY A 132 11.88 -10.73 -30.75
CA GLY A 132 11.63 -11.34 -29.45
C GLY A 132 11.42 -10.32 -28.31
N GLY A 133 11.00 -9.09 -28.62
CA GLY A 133 10.79 -8.02 -27.64
C GLY A 133 12.07 -7.30 -27.22
N ALA A 134 13.18 -7.46 -27.94
CA ALA A 134 14.41 -6.70 -27.71
C ALA A 134 14.21 -5.20 -28.01
N VAL A 135 14.74 -4.33 -27.15
CA VAL A 135 14.80 -2.88 -27.40
C VAL A 135 16.15 -2.56 -28.03
N ASP A 136 16.15 -1.92 -29.19
CA ASP A 136 17.37 -1.35 -29.78
C ASP A 136 17.66 -0.01 -29.09
N TYR A 137 18.52 -0.05 -28.07
CA TYR A 137 18.82 1.12 -27.26
C TYR A 137 19.55 2.22 -28.04
N GLU A 138 20.39 1.88 -29.02
CA GLU A 138 21.07 2.91 -29.82
C GLU A 138 20.09 3.69 -30.68
N ARG A 139 19.15 3.02 -31.35
CA ARG A 139 18.08 3.70 -32.08
C ARG A 139 17.13 4.45 -31.16
N LEU A 140 16.75 3.85 -30.03
CA LEU A 140 15.85 4.49 -29.08
C LEU A 140 16.43 5.82 -28.55
N VAL A 141 17.74 5.86 -28.29
CA VAL A 141 18.42 7.06 -27.78
C VAL A 141 18.67 8.09 -28.88
N ASN A 142 18.96 7.65 -30.11
CA ASN A 142 19.32 8.56 -31.21
C ASN A 142 18.14 9.02 -32.08
N GLY A 143 16.95 8.43 -31.93
CA GLY A 143 15.75 8.72 -32.73
C GLY A 143 15.71 8.00 -34.07
#